data_AF-A0A4V1ZD58-F1
#
_entry.id   AF-A0A4V1ZD58-F1
#
_cell.length_a   1.000
_cell.length_b   1.000
_cell.length_c   1.000
_cell.angle_alpha   90.00
_cell.angle_beta   90.00
_cell.angle_gamma   90.00
#
_symmetry.space_group_name_H-M   'P 1'
#
loop_
_entity.id
_entity.type
_entity.pdbx_description
1 polymer ?
#
loop_
_entity_poly.entity_id
_entity_poly.type
_entity_poly.pdbx_seq_one_letter_code
_entity_poly.pdbx_strand_id
1 'polypeptide(L)'
;MIISETSYNELIENLELMALGGPLWSSTKDYSETYEGRIEVFFIILRRLIEEERIRLAKNGEFLKGTIDDQIKLFKNAFPTEERMKEVASYWWFMDDCPAGSVWIIDREIDGFTTPAGDGKHYYWA
;
A
#
# COMPACT_ATOMS: atom_id res chain seq x y z
N MET A 1 8.27 -7.30 14.99
CA MET A 1 7.93 -5.97 15.55
C MET A 1 6.44 -5.93 15.88
N ILE A 2 6.00 -5.26 16.95
CA ILE A 2 4.57 -5.13 17.29
C ILE A 2 4.19 -3.65 17.18
N ILE A 3 3.35 -3.32 16.21
CA ILE A 3 2.70 -2.00 16.09
C ILE A 3 1.43 -2.07 16.96
N SER A 4 1.23 -1.09 17.84
CA SER A 4 0.01 -1.06 18.67
C SER A 4 -1.23 -0.85 17.79
N GLU A 5 -2.38 -1.39 18.19
CA GLU A 5 -3.64 -1.18 17.46
C GLU A 5 -3.99 0.29 17.32
N THR A 6 -3.74 1.09 18.36
CA THR A 6 -3.97 2.55 18.31
C THR A 6 -3.08 3.21 17.26
N SER A 7 -1.77 2.95 17.28
CA SER A 7 -0.83 3.52 16.31
C SER A 7 -1.12 3.05 14.88
N TYR A 8 -1.54 1.80 14.72
CA TYR A 8 -1.98 1.27 13.43
C TYR A 8 -3.19 2.04 12.91
N ASN A 9 -4.26 2.15 13.71
CA ASN A 9 -5.48 2.81 13.28
C ASN A 9 -5.25 4.29 12.98
N GLU A 10 -4.54 5.02 13.84
CA GLU A 10 -4.18 6.42 13.61
C GLU A 10 -3.37 6.60 12.32
N LEU A 11 -2.42 5.70 12.05
CA LEU A 11 -1.67 5.72 10.79
C LEU A 11 -2.60 5.52 9.61
N ILE A 12 -3.44 4.48 9.61
CA ILE A 12 -4.28 4.18 8.44
C ILE A 12 -5.34 5.26 8.20
N GLU A 13 -5.93 5.82 9.25
CA GLU A 13 -6.85 6.97 9.13
C GLU A 13 -6.18 8.17 8.45
N ASN A 14 -4.91 8.45 8.79
CA ASN A 14 -4.16 9.53 8.16
C ASN A 14 -3.75 9.24 6.71
N LEU A 15 -3.71 7.97 6.31
CA LEU A 15 -3.30 7.55 4.96
C LEU A 15 -4.49 7.26 4.03
N GLU A 16 -5.71 7.15 4.57
CA GLU A 16 -6.90 6.81 3.81
C GLU A 16 -7.10 7.81 2.65
N LEU A 17 -7.48 7.31 1.48
CA LEU A 17 -7.64 8.08 0.24
C LEU A 17 -6.34 8.69 -0.34
N MET A 18 -5.16 8.37 0.20
CA MET A 18 -3.88 8.74 -0.41
C MET A 18 -3.35 7.65 -1.34
N ALA A 19 -2.44 8.00 -2.25
CA ALA A 19 -1.60 7.02 -2.94
C ALA A 19 -0.64 6.36 -1.93
N LEU A 20 -1.05 5.24 -1.34
CA LEU A 20 -0.55 4.67 -0.08
C LEU A 20 0.98 4.50 -0.04
N GLY A 21 1.60 4.07 -1.15
CA GLY A 21 2.99 3.61 -1.15
C GLY A 21 3.97 4.63 -0.57
N GLY A 22 3.90 5.90 -0.99
CA GLY A 22 4.83 6.96 -0.61
C GLY A 22 4.70 7.36 0.86
N PRO A 23 3.49 7.75 1.29
CA PRO A 23 3.17 8.02 2.68
C PRO A 23 3.49 6.85 3.61
N LEU A 24 3.04 5.62 3.28
CA LEU A 24 3.32 4.44 4.10
C LEU A 24 4.82 4.18 4.25
N TRP A 25 5.57 4.22 3.14
CA TRP A 25 7.03 4.09 3.18
C TRP A 25 7.69 5.17 4.05
N SER A 26 7.17 6.39 4.02
CA SER A 26 7.71 7.49 4.82
C SER A 26 7.46 7.27 6.31
N SER A 27 6.26 6.80 6.69
CA SER A 27 5.90 6.49 8.07
C SER A 27 6.71 5.33 8.67
N THR A 28 7.29 4.43 7.86
CA THR A 28 8.15 3.36 8.38
C THR A 28 9.37 3.86 9.16
N LYS A 29 9.79 5.12 8.96
CA LYS A 29 10.90 5.75 9.69
C LYS A 29 10.63 5.85 11.20
N ASP A 30 9.37 5.90 11.59
CA ASP A 30 8.97 5.98 13.01
C ASP A 30 9.12 4.61 13.72
N TYR A 31 9.32 3.54 12.96
CA TYR A 31 9.34 2.16 13.44
C TYR A 31 10.71 1.50 13.30
N SER A 32 11.54 1.95 12.36
CA SER A 32 12.89 1.41 12.18
C SER A 32 13.83 2.42 11.50
N GLU A 33 15.09 2.44 11.94
CA GLU A 33 16.17 3.23 11.33
C GLU A 33 16.88 2.47 10.19
N THR A 34 16.82 1.14 10.19
CA THR A 34 17.47 0.29 9.17
C THR A 34 16.61 0.14 7.93
N TYR A 35 17.21 0.04 6.75
CA TYR A 35 16.48 -0.15 5.51
C TYR A 35 15.66 -1.46 5.52
N GLU A 36 16.25 -2.55 5.99
CA GLU A 36 15.63 -3.87 6.08
C GLU A 36 14.47 -3.87 7.08
N GLY A 37 14.64 -3.24 8.24
CA GLY A 37 13.57 -3.14 9.24
C GLY A 37 12.39 -2.29 8.73
N ARG A 38 12.67 -1.22 7.97
CA ARG A 38 11.62 -0.42 7.32
C ARG A 38 10.86 -1.22 6.25
N ILE A 39 11.56 -2.06 5.48
CA ILE A 39 10.94 -2.99 4.53
C ILE A 39 10.01 -3.98 5.27
N GLU A 40 10.46 -4.54 6.38
CA GLU A 40 9.65 -5.47 7.19
C GLU A 40 8.36 -4.78 7.66
N VAL A 41 8.47 -3.58 8.23
CA VAL A 41 7.32 -2.77 8.67
C VAL A 41 6.35 -2.48 7.54
N PHE A 42 6.87 -2.04 6.38
CA PHE A 42 6.07 -1.75 5.20
C PHE A 42 5.23 -2.96 4.80
N PHE A 43 5.84 -4.14 4.72
CA PHE A 43 5.15 -5.36 4.29
C PHE A 43 4.20 -5.93 5.34
N ILE A 44 4.48 -5.74 6.64
CA ILE A 44 3.53 -6.09 7.71
C ILE A 44 2.24 -5.26 7.55
N ILE A 45 2.38 -3.93 7.41
CA ILE A 45 1.22 -3.04 7.29
C ILE A 45 0.48 -3.29 5.97
N LEU A 46 1.20 -3.41 4.85
CA LEU A 46 0.61 -3.65 3.54
C LEU A 46 -0.20 -4.95 3.52
N ARG A 47 0.37 -6.05 4.05
CA ARG A 47 -0.35 -7.33 4.17
C ARG A 47 -1.63 -7.16 4.98
N ARG A 48 -1.53 -6.55 6.15
CA ARG A 48 -2.67 -6.36 7.05
C ARG A 48 -3.80 -5.57 6.39
N LEU A 49 -3.48 -4.51 5.65
CA LEU A 49 -4.47 -3.73 4.90
C LEU A 49 -5.22 -4.55 3.83
N ILE A 50 -4.53 -5.51 3.19
CA ILE A 50 -5.14 -6.40 2.21
C ILE A 50 -6.01 -7.46 2.91
N GLU A 51 -5.53 -8.03 4.01
CA GLU A 51 -6.24 -9.02 4.84
C GLU A 51 -7.52 -8.45 5.45
N GLU A 52 -7.49 -7.19 5.89
CA GLU A 52 -8.65 -6.46 6.42
C GLU A 52 -9.59 -5.91 5.31
N GLU A 53 -9.31 -6.20 4.04
CA GLU A 53 -10.03 -5.67 2.89
C GLU A 53 -10.15 -4.13 2.88
N ARG A 54 -9.15 -3.42 3.43
CA ARG A 54 -9.08 -1.94 3.38
C ARG A 54 -8.56 -1.45 2.03
N ILE A 55 -7.70 -2.24 1.39
CA ILE A 55 -7.17 -1.94 0.05
C ILE A 55 -7.19 -3.17 -0.85
N ARG A 56 -7.12 -2.92 -2.15
CA ARG A 56 -6.64 -3.87 -3.16
C ARG A 56 -5.43 -3.30 -3.88
N LEU A 57 -4.64 -4.19 -4.47
CA LEU A 57 -3.51 -3.80 -5.32
C LEU A 57 -3.93 -3.87 -6.78
N ALA A 58 -3.58 -2.85 -7.56
CA ALA A 58 -3.92 -2.78 -8.97
C ALA A 58 -2.81 -2.14 -9.83
N LYS A 59 -2.74 -2.53 -11.10
CA LYS A 59 -1.87 -1.92 -12.10
C LYS A 59 -2.66 -1.78 -13.40
N ASN A 60 -2.52 -0.66 -14.09
CA ASN A 60 -3.16 -0.40 -15.38
C ASN A 60 -4.69 -0.64 -15.37
N GLY A 61 -5.35 -0.26 -14.28
CA GLY A 61 -6.81 -0.42 -14.12
C GLY A 61 -7.27 -1.84 -13.76
N GLU A 62 -6.36 -2.79 -13.60
CA GLU A 62 -6.69 -4.18 -13.24
C GLU A 62 -6.16 -4.54 -11.85
N PHE A 63 -7.00 -5.18 -11.04
CA PHE A 63 -6.56 -5.75 -9.75
C PHE A 63 -5.57 -6.88 -9.95
N LEU A 64 -4.55 -6.93 -9.08
CA LEU A 64 -3.65 -8.07 -9.02
C LEU A 64 -4.42 -9.35 -8.67
N LYS A 65 -4.02 -10.44 -9.32
CA LYS A 65 -4.57 -11.79 -9.13
C LYS A 65 -3.63 -12.62 -8.25
N GLY A 66 -4.15 -13.75 -7.75
CA GLY A 66 -3.40 -14.65 -6.89
C GLY A 66 -3.62 -14.37 -5.40
N THR A 67 -2.94 -15.15 -4.56
CA THR A 67 -3.05 -15.03 -3.10
C THR A 67 -2.38 -13.74 -2.59
N ILE A 68 -2.68 -13.34 -1.35
CA ILE A 68 -1.98 -12.23 -0.69
C ILE A 68 -0.47 -12.50 -0.67
N ASP A 69 -0.05 -13.75 -0.45
CA ASP A 69 1.36 -14.13 -0.47
C ASP A 69 2.00 -13.95 -1.84
N ASP A 70 1.30 -14.30 -2.93
CA ASP A 70 1.78 -14.07 -4.30
C ASP A 70 1.98 -12.58 -4.57
N GLN A 71 1.01 -11.76 -4.16
CA GLN A 71 1.07 -10.31 -4.34
C GLN A 71 2.22 -9.69 -3.53
N ILE A 72 2.36 -10.06 -2.25
CA ILE A 72 3.47 -9.60 -1.41
C ILE A 72 4.82 -10.05 -1.99
N LYS A 73 4.90 -11.27 -2.54
CA LYS A 73 6.12 -11.77 -3.20
C LYS A 73 6.49 -10.96 -4.43
N LEU A 74 5.51 -10.53 -5.24
CA LEU A 74 5.76 -9.65 -6.39
C LEU A 74 6.43 -8.34 -5.95
N PHE A 75 5.89 -7.70 -4.89
CA PHE A 75 6.51 -6.49 -4.34
C PHE A 75 7.89 -6.74 -3.76
N LYS A 76 8.08 -7.81 -2.98
CA LYS A 76 9.41 -8.13 -2.41
C LYS A 76 10.47 -8.34 -3.49
N ASN A 77 10.11 -8.95 -4.62
CA ASN A 77 11.04 -9.17 -5.73
C ASN A 77 11.38 -7.88 -6.50
N ALA A 78 10.43 -6.95 -6.57
CA ALA A 78 10.60 -5.69 -7.28
C ALA A 78 11.15 -4.57 -6.39
N PHE A 79 11.06 -4.71 -5.06
CA PHE A 79 11.38 -3.64 -4.11
C PHE A 79 12.80 -3.12 -4.35
N PRO A 80 13.01 -1.80 -4.39
CA PRO A 80 14.32 -1.24 -4.69
C PRO A 80 15.40 -1.68 -3.70
N THR A 81 16.67 -1.52 -4.07
CA THR A 81 17.75 -1.51 -3.10
C THR A 81 17.75 -0.20 -2.31
N GLU A 82 18.51 -0.13 -1.21
CA GLU A 82 18.61 1.12 -0.44
C GLU A 82 19.16 2.27 -1.29
N GLU A 83 20.19 2.02 -2.09
CA GLU A 83 20.77 3.02 -3.00
C GLU A 83 19.74 3.51 -4.00
N ARG A 84 19.02 2.58 -4.64
CA ARG A 84 17.98 2.94 -5.60
C ARG A 84 16.87 3.75 -4.93
N MET A 85 16.41 3.33 -3.76
CA MET A 85 15.37 4.03 -3.00
C MET A 85 15.79 5.45 -2.60
N LYS A 86 17.09 5.72 -2.38
CA LYS A 86 17.60 7.09 -2.15
C LYS A 86 17.49 7.98 -3.40
N GLU A 87 17.60 7.40 -4.58
CA GLU A 87 17.48 8.12 -5.87
C GLU A 87 16.03 8.42 -6.23
N VAL A 88 15.16 7.40 -6.16
CA VAL A 88 13.76 7.51 -6.61
C VAL A 88 12.81 7.95 -5.50
N ALA A 89 13.21 7.79 -4.23
CA ALA A 89 12.40 8.11 -3.06
C ALA A 89 10.96 7.57 -3.18
N SER A 90 9.97 8.38 -2.80
CA SER A 90 8.55 8.03 -2.91
C SER A 90 8.03 7.93 -4.34
N TYR A 91 8.81 8.28 -5.37
CA TYR A 91 8.35 8.19 -6.76
C TYR A 91 8.30 6.77 -7.29
N TRP A 92 9.04 5.82 -6.69
CA TRP A 92 9.06 4.44 -7.18
C TRP A 92 7.66 3.84 -7.31
N TRP A 93 6.73 4.16 -6.41
CA TRP A 93 5.37 3.59 -6.43
C TRP A 93 4.56 3.97 -7.68
N PHE A 94 4.98 5.00 -8.41
CA PHE A 94 4.38 5.44 -9.67
C PHE A 94 5.15 4.97 -10.91
N MET A 95 6.30 4.31 -10.70
CA MET A 95 7.14 3.82 -11.79
C MET A 95 6.64 2.48 -12.33
N ASP A 96 7.09 2.13 -13.53
CA ASP A 96 6.69 0.89 -14.22
C ASP A 96 7.18 -0.37 -13.51
N ASP A 97 8.32 -0.29 -12.83
CA ASP A 97 8.91 -1.38 -12.05
C ASP A 97 8.22 -1.61 -10.70
N CYS A 98 7.35 -0.69 -10.25
CA CYS A 98 6.43 -0.97 -9.14
C CYS A 98 5.28 -1.89 -9.61
N PRO A 99 5.06 -3.05 -8.95
CA PRO A 99 4.08 -4.04 -9.41
C PRO A 99 2.63 -3.54 -9.44
N ALA A 100 2.27 -2.63 -8.52
CA ALA A 100 0.92 -2.10 -8.40
C ALA A 100 0.87 -0.85 -7.51
N GLY A 101 -0.19 -0.06 -7.67
CA GLY A 101 -0.65 0.93 -6.70
C GLY A 101 -1.73 0.37 -5.78
N SER A 102 -2.06 1.12 -4.73
CA SER A 102 -3.17 0.83 -3.81
C SER A 102 -4.48 1.40 -4.33
N VAL A 103 -5.56 0.65 -4.16
CA VAL A 103 -6.94 1.08 -4.40
C VAL A 103 -7.69 0.93 -3.09
N TRP A 104 -8.19 2.02 -2.53
CA TRP A 104 -8.91 2.00 -1.26
C TRP A 104 -10.31 1.43 -1.44
N ILE A 105 -10.75 0.64 -0.46
CA ILE A 105 -12.13 0.14 -0.38
C ILE A 105 -12.86 1.03 0.61
N ILE A 106 -13.85 1.78 0.14
CA ILE A 106 -14.63 2.72 0.96
C ILE A 106 -16.14 2.46 0.85
N ASP A 107 -16.88 2.95 1.83
CA ASP A 107 -18.32 2.78 1.99
C ASP A 107 -19.17 3.85 1.28
N ARG A 108 -18.51 4.79 0.61
CA ARG A 108 -19.14 5.93 -0.05
C ARG A 108 -18.63 6.12 -1.47
N GLU A 109 -19.52 6.59 -2.34
CA GLU A 109 -19.14 7.07 -3.65
C GLU A 109 -18.40 8.41 -3.53
N ILE A 110 -17.33 8.57 -4.30
CA ILE A 110 -16.71 9.86 -4.56
C ILE A 110 -16.81 10.06 -6.07
N ASP A 111 -17.69 10.97 -6.48
CA ASP A 111 -18.02 11.24 -7.88
C ASP A 111 -16.74 11.47 -8.71
N GLY A 112 -16.59 10.69 -9.78
CA GLY A 112 -15.44 10.72 -10.67
C GLY A 112 -14.16 10.05 -10.16
N PHE A 113 -14.12 9.54 -8.92
CA PHE A 113 -12.92 8.90 -8.33
C PHE A 113 -13.14 7.46 -7.88
N THR A 114 -14.39 7.06 -7.67
CA THR A 114 -14.71 5.68 -7.28
C THR A 114 -15.34 4.87 -8.40
N THR A 115 -14.97 3.60 -8.52
CA THR A 115 -15.71 2.63 -9.34
C THR A 115 -16.57 1.74 -8.45
N PRO A 116 -17.87 1.54 -8.73
CA PRO A 116 -18.73 0.66 -7.96
C PRO A 116 -18.30 -0.81 -8.14
N ALA A 117 -18.21 -1.53 -7.04
CA ALA A 117 -17.71 -2.89 -7.00
C ALA A 117 -18.77 -3.98 -7.29
N GLY A 118 -20.05 -3.59 -7.43
CA GLY A 118 -21.18 -4.52 -7.58
C GLY A 118 -21.56 -5.28 -6.31
N ASP A 119 -20.77 -5.18 -5.24
CA ASP A 119 -20.97 -5.80 -3.92
C ASP A 119 -21.36 -4.79 -2.82
N GLY A 120 -21.66 -3.54 -3.21
CA GLY A 120 -21.96 -2.42 -2.31
C GLY A 120 -20.73 -1.62 -1.86
N LYS A 121 -19.51 -2.03 -2.21
CA LYS A 121 -18.27 -1.29 -1.94
C LYS A 121 -17.93 -0.32 -3.09
N HIS A 122 -17.12 0.69 -2.76
CA HIS A 122 -16.58 1.65 -3.72
C HIS A 122 -15.05 1.55 -3.73
N TYR A 123 -14.46 1.47 -4.92
CA TYR A 123 -13.01 1.42 -5.09
C TYR A 123 -12.47 2.79 -5.46
N TYR A 124 -11.70 3.42 -4.57
CA TYR A 124 -11.06 4.71 -4.80
C TYR A 124 -9.64 4.54 -5.34
N TRP A 125 -9.43 5.04 -6.56
CA TRP A 125 -8.17 4.94 -7.31
C TRP A 125 -7.33 6.19 -7.04
N ALA A 126 -6.44 6.11 -6.05
CA ALA A 126 -5.59 7.21 -5.58
C ALA A 126 -4.36 7.44 -6.46
#